data_AF-A0A6J1P842-F1
#
_entry.id   AF-A0A6J1P842-F1
#
_cell.length_a   1.000
_cell.length_b   1.000
_cell.length_c   1.000
_cell.angle_alpha   90.00
_cell.angle_beta   90.00
_cell.angle_gamma   90.00
#
_symmetry.space_group_name_H-M   'P 1'
#
loop_
_entity.id
_entity.type
_entity.pdbx_description
1 polymer ?
#
loop_
_entity_poly.entity_id
_entity_poly.type
_entity_poly.pdbx_seq_one_letter_code
_entity_poly.pdbx_strand_id
1 'polypeptide(L)'
;MTKSEYTQLKEEVINNLGKSENHRHLLHKLKVYYKDDIDSERRFEQINTIGKLLKILEIRDVLSEDNIGPLKEIARNLNNNDLLRRISEYEMNHVQREFINYYALENSSPVTFKDTKQTSVNNQFSIPLDKTQRMKDIIVEEIGQYWRALARNLKIREITIEDIDSKHQKLNEKAKEMLDMYFERCDKQRWYNALCEALEKSRRKDLSRSIQEVMVMNL
;
A
#
# COMPACT_ATOMS: atom_id res chain seq x y z
N MET A 1 29.92 11.04 4.22
CA MET A 1 28.65 10.59 3.60
C MET A 1 27.57 11.58 3.98
N THR A 2 27.11 12.38 3.03
CA THR A 2 25.96 13.28 3.22
C THR A 2 24.70 12.43 3.36
N LYS A 3 23.93 12.63 4.44
CA LYS A 3 22.67 11.92 4.65
C LYS A 3 21.66 12.37 3.58
N SER A 4 20.86 11.45 3.04
CA SER A 4 19.72 11.77 2.15
C SER A 4 18.80 12.81 2.83
N GLU A 5 18.26 13.75 2.06
CA GLU A 5 17.35 14.79 2.57
C GLU A 5 16.15 14.19 3.31
N TYR A 6 15.62 13.07 2.81
CA TYR A 6 14.59 12.28 3.50
C TYR A 6 15.01 11.83 4.90
N THR A 7 16.24 11.33 5.03
CA THR A 7 16.77 10.88 6.32
C THR A 7 16.92 12.05 7.29
N GLN A 8 17.29 13.23 6.79
CA GLN A 8 17.37 14.45 7.60
C GLN A 8 15.99 14.89 8.10
N LEU A 9 14.97 14.89 7.23
CA LEU A 9 13.59 15.20 7.61
C LEU A 9 13.05 14.22 8.67
N LYS A 10 13.34 12.93 8.51
CA LYS A 10 12.95 11.90 9.49
C LYS A 10 13.59 12.13 10.86
N GLU A 11 14.89 12.41 10.89
CA GLU A 11 15.60 12.73 12.13
C GLU A 11 15.06 14.01 12.77
N GLU A 12 14.74 15.02 11.96
CA GLU A 12 14.17 16.29 12.42
C GLU A 12 12.77 16.09 13.03
N VAL A 13 11.91 15.26 12.43
CA VAL A 13 10.61 14.88 12.98
C VAL A 13 10.76 14.14 14.32
N ILE A 14 11.67 13.16 14.39
CA ILE A 14 11.94 12.41 15.63
C ILE A 14 12.43 13.36 16.74
N ASN A 15 13.34 14.27 16.43
CA ASN A 15 13.91 15.22 17.38
C ASN A 15 12.88 16.25 17.85
N ASN A 16 12.06 16.80 16.94
CA ASN A 16 11.01 17.75 17.29
C ASN A 16 9.94 17.10 18.17
N LEU A 17 9.53 15.87 17.84
CA LEU A 17 8.53 15.16 18.63
C LEU A 17 9.09 14.71 19.98
N GLY A 18 10.37 14.33 20.05
CA GLY A 18 11.06 14.01 21.30
C GLY A 18 11.22 15.21 22.25
N LYS A 19 11.28 16.44 21.73
CA LYS A 19 11.32 17.69 22.50
C LYS A 19 9.94 18.18 22.94
N SER A 20 8.86 17.58 22.45
CA SER A 20 7.51 17.99 22.81
C SER A 20 7.10 17.40 24.17
N GLU A 21 6.63 18.25 25.09
CA GLU A 21 6.05 17.83 26.36
C GLU A 21 4.85 16.87 26.16
N ASN A 22 4.15 16.97 25.03
CA ASN A 22 2.99 16.14 24.67
C ASN A 22 3.33 14.89 23.85
N HIS A 23 4.60 14.49 23.77
CA HIS A 23 5.05 13.41 22.89
C HIS A 23 4.31 12.08 23.10
N ARG A 24 3.95 11.71 24.35
CA ARG A 24 3.20 10.48 24.64
C ARG A 24 1.78 10.52 24.09
N HIS A 25 1.09 11.64 24.29
CA HIS A 25 -0.28 11.82 23.80
C HIS A 25 -0.30 11.86 22.27
N LEU A 26 0.63 12.58 21.65
CA LEU A 26 0.79 12.65 20.20
C LEU A 26 1.12 11.27 19.60
N LEU A 27 2.04 10.52 20.22
CA LEU A 27 2.36 9.16 19.78
C LEU A 27 1.13 8.26 19.86
N HIS A 28 0.35 8.31 20.95
CA HIS A 28 -0.88 7.53 21.06
C HIS A 28 -1.90 7.90 19.98
N LYS A 29 -2.12 9.21 19.75
CA LYS A 29 -3.01 9.69 18.70
C LYS A 29 -2.60 9.18 17.31
N LEU A 30 -1.31 9.26 16.99
CA LEU A 30 -0.75 8.76 15.73
C LEU A 30 -0.86 7.24 15.63
N LYS A 31 -0.63 6.49 16.71
CA LYS A 31 -0.83 5.03 16.72
C LYS A 31 -2.26 4.66 16.39
N VAL A 32 -3.23 5.34 16.99
CA VAL A 32 -4.66 5.11 16.72
C VAL A 32 -4.99 5.45 15.27
N TYR A 33 -4.45 6.56 14.75
CA TYR A 33 -4.66 6.97 13.35
C TYR A 33 -4.14 5.92 12.36
N TYR A 34 -2.95 5.36 12.60
CA TYR A 34 -2.35 4.32 11.76
C TYR A 34 -2.70 2.89 12.19
N LYS A 35 -3.75 2.68 12.99
CA LYS A 35 -4.07 1.36 13.54
C LYS A 35 -4.33 0.33 12.43
N ASP A 36 -5.04 0.74 11.39
CA ASP A 36 -5.35 -0.12 10.24
C ASP A 36 -4.11 -0.41 9.40
N ASP A 37 -3.17 0.54 9.31
CA ASP A 37 -1.91 0.37 8.58
C ASP A 37 -0.88 -0.49 9.34
N ILE A 38 -0.97 -0.54 10.67
CA ILE A 38 -0.13 -1.43 11.51
C ILE A 38 -0.60 -2.89 11.37
N ASP A 39 -1.93 -3.10 11.26
CA ASP A 39 -2.64 -4.41 11.15
C ASP A 39 -2.09 -5.48 12.11
N SER A 40 -1.75 -5.08 13.34
CA SER A 40 -1.22 -5.98 14.36
C SER A 40 -1.34 -5.38 15.76
N GLU A 41 -2.21 -5.95 16.59
CA GLU A 41 -2.41 -5.52 17.99
C GLU A 41 -1.13 -5.66 18.82
N ARG A 42 -0.37 -6.75 18.63
CA ARG A 42 0.91 -6.95 19.31
C ARG A 42 1.95 -5.89 18.93
N ARG A 43 2.07 -5.55 17.63
CA ARG A 43 3.01 -4.49 17.20
C ARG A 43 2.50 -3.12 17.64
N PHE A 44 1.19 -2.91 17.61
CA PHE A 44 0.56 -1.70 18.13
C PHE A 44 0.96 -1.46 19.59
N GLU A 45 0.88 -2.45 20.46
CA GLU A 45 1.30 -2.33 21.86
C GLU A 45 2.81 -2.05 22.02
N GLN A 46 3.65 -2.70 21.21
CA GLN A 46 5.11 -2.58 21.30
C GLN A 46 5.68 -1.23 20.79
N ILE A 47 4.88 -0.42 20.10
CA ILE A 47 5.28 0.93 19.67
C ILE A 47 5.23 1.87 20.87
N ASN A 48 6.40 2.15 21.42
CA ASN A 48 6.61 3.09 22.52
C ASN A 48 7.40 4.35 22.12
N THR A 49 7.88 4.43 20.88
CA THR A 49 8.59 5.61 20.35
C THR A 49 8.14 5.94 18.94
N ILE A 50 8.25 7.21 18.55
CA ILE A 50 7.93 7.67 17.19
C ILE A 50 8.85 7.05 16.15
N GLY A 51 10.13 6.85 16.47
CA GLY A 51 11.07 6.16 15.58
C GLY A 51 10.63 4.73 15.26
N LYS A 52 10.07 4.01 16.24
CA LYS A 52 9.49 2.68 15.99
C LYS A 52 8.23 2.76 15.13
N LEU A 53 7.36 3.75 15.34
CA LEU A 53 6.19 3.96 14.49
C LEU A 53 6.60 4.20 13.04
N LEU A 54 7.50 5.15 12.80
CA LEU A 54 8.01 5.48 11.46
C LEU A 54 8.63 4.26 10.77
N LYS A 55 9.44 3.47 11.50
CA LYS A 55 10.04 2.25 10.96
C LYS A 55 8.99 1.21 10.55
N ILE A 56 7.89 1.11 11.28
CA ILE A 56 6.79 0.19 10.92
C ILE A 56 6.06 0.71 9.69
N LEU A 57 5.82 2.01 9.59
CA LEU A 57 5.22 2.63 8.42
C LEU A 57 6.11 2.45 7.17
N GLU A 58 7.44 2.51 7.33
CA GLU A 58 8.40 2.18 6.26
C GLU A 58 8.31 0.71 5.83
N ILE A 59 8.28 -0.22 6.79
CA ILE A 59 8.14 -1.66 6.48
C ILE A 59 6.81 -1.97 5.78
N ARG A 60 5.77 -1.16 6.03
CA ARG A 60 4.44 -1.31 5.40
C ARG A 60 4.29 -0.49 4.12
N ASP A 61 5.36 0.16 3.65
CA ASP A 61 5.35 1.03 2.46
C ASP A 61 4.36 2.21 2.53
N VAL A 62 3.93 2.56 3.75
CA VAL A 62 3.09 3.73 4.03
C VAL A 62 3.94 4.99 4.11
N LEU A 63 5.22 4.83 4.47
CA LEU A 63 6.20 5.91 4.55
C LEU A 63 7.44 5.55 3.72
N SER A 64 7.78 6.38 2.73
CA SER A 64 8.97 6.18 1.88
C SER A 64 9.56 7.54 1.46
N GLU A 65 10.68 7.53 0.72
CA GLU A 65 11.27 8.78 0.17
C GLU A 65 10.30 9.47 -0.80
N ASP A 66 9.46 8.71 -1.50
CA ASP A 66 8.45 9.21 -2.44
C ASP A 66 7.09 9.48 -1.77
N ASN A 67 6.80 8.80 -0.66
CA ASN A 67 5.57 8.96 0.11
C ASN A 67 5.85 9.47 1.53
N ILE A 68 6.01 10.79 1.64
CA ILE A 68 6.25 11.51 2.89
C ILE A 68 4.97 11.94 3.63
N GLY A 69 3.80 11.49 3.17
CA GLY A 69 2.50 11.82 3.76
C GLY A 69 2.45 11.64 5.29
N PRO A 70 2.99 10.53 5.85
CA PRO A 70 3.05 10.37 7.29
C PRO A 70 3.91 11.39 8.02
N LEU A 71 5.00 11.90 7.41
CA LEU A 71 5.81 12.96 8.01
C LEU A 71 5.03 14.29 8.06
N LYS A 72 4.27 14.61 7.00
CA LYS A 72 3.38 15.79 6.98
C LYS A 72 2.33 15.73 8.09
N GLU A 73 1.70 14.56 8.27
CA GLU A 73 0.66 14.40 9.27
C GLU A 73 1.22 14.52 10.70
N ILE A 74 2.43 14.00 10.93
CA ILE A 74 3.13 14.19 12.20
C ILE A 74 3.48 15.67 12.42
N ALA A 75 3.96 16.38 11.40
CA ALA A 75 4.28 17.81 11.50
C ALA A 75 3.04 18.68 11.77
N ARG A 76 1.89 18.36 11.16
CA ARG A 76 0.60 18.99 11.48
C ARG A 76 0.19 18.78 12.92
N ASN A 77 0.31 17.56 13.43
CA ASN A 77 -0.04 17.25 14.82
C ASN A 77 0.92 17.91 15.83
N LEU A 78 2.13 18.27 15.42
CA LEU A 78 3.08 19.06 16.20
C LEU A 78 2.85 20.58 16.12
N ASN A 79 1.93 21.06 15.27
CA ASN A 79 1.76 22.48 14.92
C ASN A 79 3.07 23.17 14.50
N ASN A 80 4.04 22.41 13.96
CA ASN A 80 5.33 22.95 13.56
C ASN A 80 5.28 23.36 12.09
N ASN A 81 4.97 24.63 11.85
CA ASN A 81 4.82 25.21 10.52
C ASN A 81 6.14 25.23 9.73
N ASP A 82 7.29 25.38 10.39
CA ASP A 82 8.60 25.37 9.74
C ASP A 82 8.94 23.98 9.21
N LEU A 83 8.69 22.95 10.02
CA LEU A 83 8.86 21.55 9.61
C LEU A 83 7.90 21.16 8.49
N LEU A 84 6.64 21.61 8.58
CA LEU A 84 5.64 21.37 7.55
C LEU A 84 6.01 22.04 6.23
N ARG A 85 6.58 23.25 6.28
CA ARG A 85 7.08 23.95 5.09
C ARG A 85 8.22 23.18 4.44
N ARG A 86 9.23 22.75 5.21
CA ARG A 86 10.35 21.94 4.70
C ARG A 86 9.92 20.62 4.08
N ILE A 87 8.99 19.91 4.73
CA ILE A 87 8.45 18.65 4.19
C ILE A 87 7.67 18.92 2.89
N SER A 88 6.96 20.04 2.80
CA SER A 88 6.23 20.41 1.59
C SER A 88 7.17 20.84 0.45
N GLU A 89 8.23 21.59 0.77
CA GLU A 89 9.30 21.93 -0.18
C GLU A 89 9.99 20.66 -0.70
N TYR A 90 10.26 19.69 0.17
CA TYR A 90 10.78 18.38 -0.24
C TYR A 90 9.80 17.67 -1.18
N GLU A 91 8.50 17.61 -0.87
CA GLU A 91 7.51 16.99 -1.79
C GLU A 91 7.45 17.67 -3.16
N MET A 92 7.59 18.99 -3.20
CA MET A 92 7.53 19.75 -4.45
C MET A 92 8.80 19.60 -5.30
N ASN A 93 9.95 19.45 -4.66
CA ASN A 93 11.26 19.35 -5.33
C ASN A 93 11.69 17.90 -5.56
N HIS A 94 11.11 16.94 -4.84
CA HIS A 94 11.39 15.52 -4.99
C HIS A 94 10.76 15.03 -6.28
N VAL A 95 11.57 14.98 -7.33
CA VAL A 95 11.25 14.26 -8.55
C VAL A 95 11.20 12.78 -8.18
N GLN A 96 10.01 12.18 -8.27
CA GLN A 96 9.85 10.73 -8.14
C GLN A 96 10.95 10.08 -8.98
N ARG A 97 11.78 9.22 -8.38
CA ARG A 97 12.69 8.39 -9.17
C ARG A 97 11.81 7.42 -9.94
N GLU A 98 11.37 7.85 -11.11
CA GLU A 98 10.93 6.94 -12.15
C GLU A 98 12.12 6.00 -12.37
N PHE A 99 11.99 4.77 -11.90
CA PHE A 99 12.82 3.68 -12.39
C PHE A 99 12.42 3.48 -13.85
N ILE A 100 12.93 4.35 -14.73
CA ILE A 100 12.85 4.17 -16.17
C ILE A 100 13.60 2.89 -16.44
N ASN A 101 12.84 1.85 -16.77
CA ASN A 101 13.40 0.57 -17.13
C ASN A 101 14.15 0.78 -18.46
N TYR A 102 15.48 0.92 -18.39
CA TYR A 102 16.31 1.30 -19.55
C TYR A 102 16.19 0.29 -20.71
N TYR A 103 15.81 -0.95 -20.40
CA TYR A 103 15.51 -2.01 -21.38
C TYR A 103 14.19 -1.79 -22.16
N ALA A 104 13.30 -0.91 -21.71
CA ALA A 104 12.06 -0.57 -22.42
C ALA A 104 12.24 0.54 -23.47
N LEU A 105 13.35 1.28 -23.43
CA LEU A 105 13.58 2.44 -24.31
C LEU A 105 14.02 2.04 -25.73
N GLU A 106 14.63 0.87 -25.90
CA GLU A 106 15.17 0.45 -27.20
C GLU A 106 14.11 -0.09 -28.19
N ASN A 107 12.84 -0.22 -27.78
CA ASN A 107 11.76 -0.73 -28.64
C ASN A 107 10.73 0.32 -29.10
N SER A 108 10.88 1.60 -28.74
CA SER A 108 10.00 2.67 -29.24
C SER A 108 10.78 3.67 -30.09
N SER A 109 10.42 3.72 -31.38
CA SER A 109 10.84 4.74 -32.33
C SER A 109 10.60 6.16 -31.79
N PRO A 110 11.39 7.17 -32.21
CA PRO A 110 11.38 8.49 -31.58
C PRO A 110 10.08 9.23 -31.92
N VAL A 111 9.21 9.43 -30.93
CA VAL A 111 8.09 10.36 -31.04
C VAL A 111 8.44 11.65 -30.31
N THR A 112 8.61 12.67 -31.13
CA THR A 112 8.75 14.11 -30.87
C THR A 112 8.08 14.59 -29.58
N PHE A 113 8.90 15.15 -28.69
CA PHE A 113 8.45 15.96 -27.56
C PHE A 113 7.66 17.16 -28.09
N LYS A 114 6.37 17.21 -27.77
CA LYS A 114 5.60 18.45 -27.75
C LYS A 114 5.14 18.71 -26.34
N ASP A 115 5.61 19.83 -25.81
CA ASP A 115 5.04 20.54 -24.67
C ASP A 115 3.51 20.51 -24.72
N THR A 116 2.88 20.02 -23.65
CA THR A 116 1.51 20.41 -23.35
C THR A 116 1.36 20.54 -21.83
N LYS A 117 1.27 21.80 -21.41
CA LYS A 117 0.81 22.22 -20.10
C LYS A 117 -0.61 21.70 -19.84
N GLN A 118 -0.83 21.31 -18.57
CA GLN A 118 -2.11 21.16 -17.90
C GLN A 118 -3.03 20.02 -18.40
N THR A 119 -3.12 18.96 -17.60
CA THR A 119 -4.41 18.48 -17.08
C THR A 119 -4.21 17.40 -15.99
N SER A 120 -4.89 17.59 -14.87
CA SER A 120 -5.38 16.53 -13.96
C SER A 120 -4.33 15.65 -13.27
N VAL A 121 -3.89 16.09 -12.09
CA VAL A 121 -3.18 15.25 -11.12
C VAL A 121 -4.17 14.27 -10.49
N ASN A 122 -4.39 13.15 -11.16
CA ASN A 122 -4.93 11.94 -10.57
C ASN A 122 -3.92 10.84 -10.90
N ASN A 123 -2.81 10.81 -10.16
CA ASN A 123 -1.87 9.69 -10.22
C ASN A 123 -2.50 8.51 -9.45
N GLN A 124 -3.55 7.97 -10.05
CA GLN A 124 -4.07 6.65 -9.73
C GLN A 124 -2.94 5.68 -10.07
N PHE A 125 -2.41 4.96 -9.08
CA PHE A 125 -1.95 3.60 -9.30
C PHE A 125 -3.17 2.76 -9.71
N SER A 126 -3.71 3.02 -10.90
CA SER A 126 -4.65 2.13 -11.53
C SER A 126 -3.80 1.04 -12.15
N ILE A 127 -3.66 -0.07 -11.42
CA ILE A 127 -3.29 -1.34 -12.04
C ILE A 127 -4.19 -1.47 -13.28
N PRO A 128 -3.64 -1.61 -14.50
CA PRO A 128 -4.44 -1.73 -15.70
C PRO A 128 -5.53 -2.78 -15.50
N LEU A 129 -6.77 -2.49 -15.89
CA LEU A 129 -7.92 -3.39 -15.73
C LEU A 129 -7.60 -4.80 -16.26
N ASP A 130 -6.86 -4.90 -17.35
CA ASP A 130 -6.43 -6.15 -17.97
C ASP A 130 -5.51 -6.99 -17.07
N LYS A 131 -4.62 -6.34 -16.30
CA LYS A 131 -3.76 -7.04 -15.33
C LYS A 131 -4.57 -7.51 -14.13
N THR A 132 -5.52 -6.70 -13.67
CA THR A 132 -6.41 -7.05 -12.56
C THR A 132 -7.28 -8.25 -12.91
N GLN A 133 -7.82 -8.29 -14.13
CA GLN A 133 -8.63 -9.39 -14.61
C GLN A 133 -7.81 -10.68 -14.73
N ARG A 134 -6.59 -10.60 -15.29
CA ARG A 134 -5.70 -11.75 -15.37
C ARG A 134 -5.33 -12.32 -14.01
N MET A 135 -5.08 -11.47 -13.02
CA MET A 135 -4.82 -11.90 -11.65
C MET A 135 -6.03 -12.59 -11.03
N LYS A 136 -7.24 -12.06 -11.25
CA LYS A 136 -8.49 -12.71 -10.81
C LYS A 136 -8.61 -14.11 -11.42
N ASP A 137 -8.40 -14.23 -12.73
CA ASP A 137 -8.55 -15.49 -13.45
C ASP A 137 -7.57 -16.55 -12.90
N ILE A 138 -6.31 -16.18 -12.68
CA ILE A 138 -5.30 -17.08 -12.08
C ILE A 138 -5.72 -17.55 -10.68
N ILE A 139 -6.21 -16.65 -9.83
CA ILE A 139 -6.66 -17.03 -8.49
C ILE A 139 -7.87 -17.96 -8.57
N VAL A 140 -8.83 -17.65 -9.43
CA VAL A 140 -10.06 -18.44 -9.60
C VAL A 140 -9.74 -19.87 -10.06
N GLU A 141 -8.79 -20.03 -10.98
CA GLU A 141 -8.40 -21.34 -11.51
C GLU A 141 -7.62 -22.16 -10.48
N GLU A 142 -6.72 -21.54 -9.73
CA GLU A 142 -5.74 -22.27 -8.92
C GLU A 142 -6.11 -22.41 -7.44
N ILE A 143 -7.01 -21.58 -6.89
CA ILE A 143 -7.26 -21.56 -5.45
C ILE A 143 -7.97 -22.81 -4.92
N GLY A 144 -8.82 -23.43 -5.76
CA GLY A 144 -9.58 -24.64 -5.43
C GLY A 144 -10.29 -24.53 -4.08
N GLN A 145 -10.14 -25.54 -3.22
CA GLN A 145 -10.81 -25.65 -1.92
C GLN A 145 -10.40 -24.58 -0.88
N TYR A 146 -9.29 -23.88 -1.11
CA TYR A 146 -8.75 -22.90 -0.16
C TYR A 146 -9.44 -21.53 -0.25
N TRP A 147 -10.42 -21.37 -1.15
CA TRP A 147 -11.17 -20.13 -1.34
C TRP A 147 -11.84 -19.65 -0.04
N ARG A 148 -12.33 -20.57 0.82
CA ARG A 148 -12.90 -20.24 2.14
C ARG A 148 -11.88 -19.65 3.11
N ALA A 149 -10.65 -20.17 3.07
CA ALA A 149 -9.56 -19.67 3.91
C ALA A 149 -9.12 -18.28 3.42
N LEU A 150 -9.05 -18.09 2.10
CA LEU A 150 -8.79 -16.78 1.52
C LEU A 150 -9.89 -15.78 1.89
N ALA A 151 -11.17 -16.13 1.74
CA ALA A 151 -12.30 -15.25 2.08
C ALA A 151 -12.26 -14.78 3.54
N ARG A 152 -11.97 -15.70 4.47
CA ARG A 152 -11.78 -15.37 5.90
C ARG A 152 -10.59 -14.43 6.11
N ASN A 153 -9.48 -14.66 5.43
CA ASN A 153 -8.30 -13.78 5.51
C ASN A 153 -8.52 -12.40 4.88
N LEU A 154 -9.38 -12.32 3.86
CA LEU A 154 -9.84 -11.07 3.25
C LEU A 154 -10.90 -10.35 4.11
N LYS A 155 -11.16 -10.82 5.33
CA LYS A 155 -12.13 -10.25 6.29
C LYS A 155 -13.57 -10.21 5.73
N ILE A 156 -13.92 -11.14 4.83
CA ILE A 156 -15.30 -11.32 4.36
C ILE A 156 -16.12 -11.98 5.48
N ARG A 157 -17.35 -11.51 5.68
CA ARG A 157 -18.25 -12.02 6.73
C ARG A 157 -18.59 -13.50 6.49
N GLU A 158 -18.55 -14.32 7.54
CA GLU A 158 -18.83 -15.77 7.45
C GLU A 158 -20.21 -16.07 6.83
N ILE A 159 -21.24 -15.27 7.18
CA ILE A 159 -22.58 -15.39 6.59
C ILE A 159 -22.57 -15.23 5.06
N THR A 160 -21.68 -14.40 4.53
CA THR A 160 -21.53 -14.19 3.09
C THR A 160 -20.77 -15.35 2.45
N ILE A 161 -19.84 -15.97 3.17
CA ILE A 161 -19.12 -17.17 2.72
C ILE A 161 -20.08 -18.37 2.63
N GLU A 162 -20.98 -18.52 3.61
CA GLU A 162 -22.02 -19.56 3.59
C GLU A 162 -23.04 -19.35 2.44
N ASP A 163 -23.42 -18.10 2.19
CA ASP A 163 -24.31 -17.74 1.08
C ASP A 163 -23.68 -18.07 -0.28
N ILE A 164 -22.40 -17.73 -0.51
CA ILE A 164 -21.64 -18.10 -1.71
C ILE A 164 -21.51 -19.62 -1.84
N ASP A 165 -21.24 -20.32 -0.73
CA ASP A 165 -21.11 -21.79 -0.74
C ASP A 165 -22.40 -22.51 -1.13
N SER A 166 -23.54 -21.91 -0.75
CA SER A 166 -24.89 -22.41 -1.04
C SER A 166 -25.35 -22.07 -2.47
N LYS A 167 -24.94 -20.92 -3.01
CA LYS A 167 -25.33 -20.44 -4.34
C LYS A 167 -24.64 -21.15 -5.48
N HIS A 168 -23.37 -21.49 -5.32
CA HIS A 168 -22.57 -22.12 -6.38
C HIS A 168 -22.21 -23.56 -6.03
N GLN A 169 -22.14 -24.45 -7.00
CA GLN A 169 -21.59 -25.82 -6.79
C GLN A 169 -20.09 -25.89 -7.10
N LYS A 170 -19.63 -25.14 -8.11
CA LYS A 170 -18.24 -25.19 -8.56
C LYS A 170 -17.34 -24.28 -7.72
N LEU A 171 -16.15 -24.77 -7.38
CA LEU A 171 -15.15 -24.03 -6.58
C LEU A 171 -14.69 -22.74 -7.28
N ASN A 172 -14.54 -22.79 -8.60
CA ASN A 172 -14.08 -21.65 -9.40
C ASN A 172 -15.12 -20.51 -9.39
N GLU A 173 -16.41 -20.86 -9.50
CA GLU A 173 -17.49 -19.86 -9.44
C GLU A 173 -17.57 -19.22 -8.04
N LYS A 174 -17.40 -20.01 -6.97
CA LYS A 174 -17.32 -19.49 -5.59
C LYS A 174 -16.16 -18.51 -5.40
N ALA A 175 -14.98 -18.88 -5.89
CA ALA A 175 -13.80 -18.03 -5.83
C ALA A 175 -14.00 -16.73 -6.63
N LYS A 176 -14.64 -16.81 -7.80
CA LYS A 176 -14.92 -15.67 -8.66
C LYS A 176 -15.88 -14.69 -8.00
N GLU A 177 -17.03 -15.16 -7.51
CA GLU A 177 -18.01 -14.29 -6.84
C GLU A 177 -17.43 -13.66 -5.58
N MET A 178 -16.66 -14.43 -4.80
CA MET A 178 -15.94 -13.93 -3.62
C MET A 178 -14.97 -12.80 -3.98
N LEU A 179 -14.16 -13.00 -5.02
CA LEU A 179 -13.22 -11.99 -5.50
C LEU A 179 -13.96 -10.77 -6.05
N ASP A 180 -14.96 -10.94 -6.91
CA ASP A 180 -15.71 -9.81 -7.47
C ASP A 180 -16.33 -8.94 -6.36
N MET A 181 -16.91 -9.58 -5.34
CA MET A 181 -17.44 -8.87 -4.17
C MET A 181 -16.36 -8.15 -3.36
N TYR A 182 -15.16 -8.73 -3.27
CA TYR A 182 -14.02 -8.08 -2.62
C TYR A 182 -13.53 -6.87 -3.44
N PHE A 183 -13.38 -7.02 -4.75
CA PHE A 183 -12.94 -5.95 -5.65
C PHE A 183 -13.94 -4.79 -5.75
N GLU A 184 -15.24 -5.05 -5.66
CA GLU A 184 -16.27 -4.00 -5.61
C GLU A 184 -16.22 -3.17 -4.32
N ARG A 185 -15.81 -3.80 -3.20
CA ARG A 185 -15.78 -3.15 -1.88
C ARG A 185 -14.44 -2.50 -1.52
N CYS A 186 -13.36 -2.87 -2.20
CA CYS A 186 -12.02 -2.48 -1.79
C CYS A 186 -11.50 -1.21 -2.46
N ASP A 187 -10.64 -0.51 -1.72
CA ASP A 187 -9.87 0.62 -2.25
C ASP A 187 -8.92 0.14 -3.34
N LYS A 188 -9.02 0.76 -4.53
CA LYS A 188 -8.19 0.47 -5.72
C LYS A 188 -6.68 0.54 -5.48
N GLN A 189 -6.26 1.19 -4.39
CA GLN A 189 -4.85 1.37 -4.01
C GLN A 189 -4.34 0.31 -3.02
N ARG A 190 -5.23 -0.31 -2.22
CA ARG A 190 -4.83 -1.22 -1.11
C ARG A 190 -5.25 -2.67 -1.32
N TRP A 191 -6.17 -2.94 -2.24
CA TRP A 191 -6.70 -4.29 -2.48
C TRP A 191 -5.60 -5.31 -2.82
N TYR A 192 -4.57 -4.90 -3.56
CA TYR A 192 -3.49 -5.78 -4.02
C TYR A 192 -2.64 -6.29 -2.85
N ASN A 193 -2.19 -5.38 -1.98
CA ASN A 193 -1.39 -5.74 -0.81
C ASN A 193 -2.18 -6.64 0.15
N ALA A 194 -3.44 -6.30 0.39
CA ALA A 194 -4.33 -7.10 1.23
C ALA A 194 -4.61 -8.49 0.61
N LEU A 195 -4.71 -8.58 -0.72
CA LEU A 195 -4.87 -9.85 -1.44
C LEU A 195 -3.62 -10.73 -1.33
N CYS A 196 -2.43 -10.17 -1.56
CA CYS A 196 -1.17 -10.88 -1.39
C CYS A 196 -1.01 -11.40 0.05
N GLU A 197 -1.28 -10.57 1.06
CA GLU A 197 -1.20 -10.97 2.46
C GLU A 197 -2.21 -12.07 2.81
N ALA A 198 -3.44 -11.97 2.30
CA ALA A 198 -4.46 -12.97 2.51
C ALA A 198 -4.13 -14.31 1.85
N LEU A 199 -3.50 -14.27 0.66
CA LEU A 199 -3.01 -15.45 -0.04
C LEU A 199 -1.86 -16.14 0.71
N GLU A 200 -0.90 -15.36 1.23
CA GLU A 200 0.16 -15.90 2.09
C GLU A 200 -0.39 -16.56 3.36
N LYS A 201 -1.36 -15.91 4.02
CA LYS A 201 -2.08 -16.46 5.18
C LYS A 201 -2.93 -17.69 4.83
N SER A 202 -3.37 -17.83 3.58
CA SER A 202 -4.12 -18.99 3.09
C SER A 202 -3.26 -20.22 2.76
N ARG A 203 -1.95 -20.15 3.05
CA ARG A 203 -0.92 -21.18 2.74
C ARG A 203 -0.65 -21.37 1.24
N ARG A 204 -1.11 -20.46 0.37
CA ARG A 204 -0.83 -20.45 -1.07
C ARG A 204 0.16 -19.34 -1.43
N LYS A 205 1.40 -19.51 -0.96
CA LYS A 205 2.52 -18.59 -1.29
C LYS A 205 2.90 -18.66 -2.76
N ASP A 206 2.65 -19.79 -3.40
CA ASP A 206 2.73 -20.00 -4.84
C ASP A 206 1.85 -18.98 -5.61
N LEU A 207 0.60 -18.79 -5.19
CA LEU A 207 -0.31 -17.84 -5.84
C LEU A 207 0.06 -16.40 -5.60
N SER A 208 0.50 -16.06 -4.38
CA SER A 208 1.04 -14.73 -4.10
C SER A 208 2.21 -14.40 -5.04
N ARG A 209 3.13 -15.38 -5.24
CA ARG A 209 4.27 -15.22 -6.15
C ARG A 209 3.84 -15.09 -7.61
N SER A 210 2.91 -15.92 -8.10
CA SER A 210 2.41 -15.81 -9.48
C SER A 210 1.71 -14.47 -9.75
N ILE A 211 0.96 -13.93 -8.78
CA ILE A 211 0.34 -12.62 -8.93
C ILE A 211 1.37 -11.49 -8.93
N GLN A 212 2.40 -11.59 -8.07
CA GLN A 212 3.53 -10.66 -8.07
C GLN A 212 4.29 -10.71 -9.40
N GLU A 213 4.52 -11.89 -9.95
CA GLU A 213 5.12 -12.07 -11.27
C GLU A 213 4.28 -11.44 -12.38
N VAL A 214 2.95 -11.60 -12.36
CA VAL A 214 2.04 -10.95 -13.34
C VAL A 214 2.02 -9.43 -13.19
N MET A 215 2.21 -8.91 -11.97
CA MET A 215 2.31 -7.47 -11.75
C MET A 215 3.61 -6.91 -12.36
N VAL A 216 4.71 -7.64 -12.22
CA VAL A 216 6.05 -7.26 -12.72
C VAL A 216 6.21 -7.54 -14.21
N MET A 217 5.52 -8.56 -14.76
CA MET A 217 5.49 -8.81 -16.20
C MET A 217 4.72 -7.71 -16.93
N ASN A 218 5.41 -7.06 -17.87
CA ASN A 218 4.77 -6.27 -18.92
C ASN A 218 4.52 -7.21 -20.10
N LEU A 219 3.25 -7.58 -20.31
CA LEU A 219 2.77 -8.18 -21.55
C LEU A 219 2.09 -7.09 -22.38
#